data_AF-V5G9U8-F1
#
_entry.id   AF-V5G9U8-F1
#
_cell.length_a   1.000
_cell.length_b   1.000
_cell.length_c   1.000
_cell.angle_alpha   90.00
_cell.angle_beta   90.00
_cell.angle_gamma   90.00
#
_symmetry.space_group_name_H-M   'P 1'
#
loop_
_entity.id
_entity.type
_entity.pdbx_description
1 polymer ?
#
loop_
_entity_poly.entity_id
_entity_poly.type
_entity_poly.pdbx_seq_one_letter_code
_entity_poly.pdbx_strand_id
1 'polypeptide(L)'
;KLNTAGLQWFNNHLRVMREQLNFFIMIYKKNPCSENKLRRNIYRMQYKSEIKRAKCKANEKLLKNANNPNKCMWDIINKQRKKVMLPKISPTVTDIFNEYFTTAAAKDLEARKLCSQKVTLNPYFNFDYNKLPYNTFKFS
;
A
#
# COMPACT_ATOMS: atom_id res chain seq x y z
N LYS A 1 7.58 32.86 -11.58
CA LYS A 1 7.30 31.47 -11.15
C LYS A 1 8.23 30.51 -11.90
N LEU A 2 9.33 30.10 -11.29
CA LEU A 2 10.11 28.93 -11.70
C LEU A 2 10.39 28.13 -10.42
N ASN A 3 9.65 27.03 -10.26
CA ASN A 3 9.74 26.17 -9.10
C ASN A 3 11.00 25.29 -9.26
N THR A 4 12.16 25.81 -8.87
CA THR A 4 13.48 25.10 -8.86
C THR A 4 13.58 24.06 -7.73
N ALA A 5 12.46 23.53 -7.26
CA ALA A 5 12.38 22.50 -6.22
C ALA A 5 12.74 21.09 -6.73
N GLY A 6 13.11 20.95 -8.01
CA GLY A 6 13.31 19.65 -8.66
C GLY A 6 14.59 18.90 -8.29
N LEU A 7 15.65 19.56 -7.78
CA LEU A 7 16.97 18.92 -7.66
C LEU A 7 17.75 19.26 -6.38
N GLN A 8 17.08 19.49 -5.23
CA GLN A 8 17.76 19.84 -3.96
C GLN A 8 18.70 18.75 -3.41
N TRP A 9 18.50 17.49 -3.79
CA TRP A 9 19.31 16.38 -3.26
C TRP A 9 20.51 15.99 -4.12
N PHE A 10 20.54 16.40 -5.40
CA PHE A 10 21.61 16.01 -6.33
C PHE A 10 22.71 17.07 -6.38
N ASN A 11 23.79 16.84 -5.65
CA ASN A 11 24.89 17.79 -5.49
C ASN A 11 26.11 17.44 -6.38
N ASN A 12 27.13 18.31 -6.34
CA ASN A 12 28.36 18.11 -7.11
C ASN A 12 29.10 16.82 -6.73
N HIS A 13 29.05 16.43 -5.44
CA HIS A 13 29.67 15.19 -4.98
C HIS A 13 29.06 13.95 -5.67
N LEU A 14 27.72 13.86 -5.73
CA LEU A 14 27.04 12.76 -6.44
C LEU A 14 27.29 12.78 -7.95
N ARG A 15 27.50 13.97 -8.55
CA ARG A 15 27.90 14.11 -9.95
C ARG A 15 29.27 13.46 -10.19
N VAL A 16 30.26 13.79 -9.37
CA VAL A 16 31.61 13.21 -9.46
C VAL A 16 31.55 11.69 -9.26
N MET A 17 30.77 11.21 -8.29
CA MET A 17 30.61 9.77 -8.10
C MET A 17 30.02 9.07 -9.33
N ARG A 18 29.05 9.70 -9.99
CA ARG A 18 28.46 9.15 -11.23
C ARG A 18 29.51 9.04 -12.34
N GLU A 19 30.36 10.06 -12.49
CA GLU A 19 31.44 10.07 -13.49
C GLU A 19 32.48 8.98 -13.19
N GLN A 20 32.88 8.82 -11.92
CA GLN A 20 33.76 7.74 -11.50
C GLN A 20 33.15 6.36 -11.72
N LEU A 21 31.84 6.18 -11.48
CA LEU A 21 31.16 4.93 -11.79
C LEU A 21 31.16 4.63 -13.29
N ASN A 22 30.93 5.65 -14.13
CA ASN A 22 31.01 5.50 -15.58
C ASN A 22 32.40 5.10 -16.04
N PHE A 23 33.44 5.67 -15.43
CA PHE A 23 34.82 5.28 -15.66
C PHE A 23 35.06 3.79 -15.33
N PHE A 24 34.61 3.29 -14.18
CA PHE A 24 34.72 1.86 -13.86
C PHE A 24 33.93 0.97 -14.81
N ILE A 25 32.76 1.42 -15.28
CA ILE A 25 31.99 0.71 -16.31
C ILE A 25 32.79 0.65 -17.61
N MET A 26 33.44 1.74 -18.02
CA MET A 26 34.28 1.78 -19.22
C MET A 26 35.50 0.87 -19.11
N ILE A 27 36.20 0.87 -17.97
CA ILE A 27 37.34 -0.05 -17.73
C ILE A 27 36.88 -1.50 -17.87
N TYR A 28 35.78 -1.88 -17.21
CA TYR A 28 35.28 -3.25 -17.29
C TYR A 28 34.85 -3.64 -18.71
N LYS A 29 34.28 -2.71 -19.48
CA LYS A 29 33.92 -2.95 -20.89
C LYS A 29 35.15 -3.19 -21.76
N LYS A 30 36.24 -2.45 -21.52
CA LYS A 30 37.50 -2.62 -22.27
C LYS A 30 38.25 -3.88 -21.86
N ASN A 31 38.37 -4.12 -20.55
CA ASN A 31 39.16 -5.20 -19.97
C ASN A 31 38.29 -5.99 -18.97
N PRO A 32 37.49 -6.95 -19.44
CA PRO A 32 36.62 -7.74 -18.58
C PRO A 32 37.45 -8.74 -17.76
N CYS A 33 37.65 -8.44 -16.47
CA CYS A 33 38.23 -9.36 -15.50
C CYS A 33 37.45 -9.33 -14.17
N SER A 34 37.67 -10.34 -13.33
CA SER A 34 37.03 -10.49 -12.02
C SER A 34 37.27 -9.28 -11.11
N GLU A 35 38.49 -8.77 -11.09
CA GLU A 35 38.90 -7.60 -10.29
C GLU A 35 38.15 -6.33 -10.72
N ASN A 36 38.10 -6.02 -12.01
CA ASN A 36 37.36 -4.86 -12.53
C ASN A 36 35.86 -4.98 -12.27
N LYS A 37 35.31 -6.20 -12.35
CA LYS A 37 33.90 -6.47 -12.03
C LYS A 37 33.61 -6.18 -10.56
N LEU A 38 34.48 -6.64 -9.66
CA LEU A 38 34.36 -6.45 -8.21
C LEU A 38 34.44 -4.96 -7.87
N ARG A 39 35.47 -4.26 -8.33
CA ARG A 39 35.66 -2.82 -8.11
C ARG A 39 34.46 -1.99 -8.57
N ARG A 40 33.97 -2.24 -9.79
CA ARG A 40 32.76 -1.58 -10.32
C ARG A 40 31.54 -1.85 -9.44
N ASN A 41 31.35 -3.09 -8.98
CA ASN A 41 30.19 -3.46 -8.17
C ASN A 41 30.23 -2.80 -6.78
N ILE A 42 31.38 -2.81 -6.11
CA ILE A 42 31.59 -2.14 -4.83
C ILE A 42 31.27 -0.64 -4.98
N TYR A 43 31.85 0.01 -5.98
CA TYR A 43 31.66 1.43 -6.20
C TYR A 43 30.19 1.75 -6.55
N ARG A 44 29.52 0.91 -7.34
CA ARG A 44 28.09 1.04 -7.63
C ARG A 44 27.24 0.96 -6.36
N MET A 45 27.59 0.08 -5.41
CA MET A 45 26.89 -0.03 -4.13
C MET A 45 27.08 1.25 -3.30
N GLN A 46 28.32 1.76 -3.22
CA GLN A 46 28.62 3.01 -2.54
C GLN A 46 27.83 4.18 -3.12
N TYR A 47 27.84 4.36 -4.45
CA TYR A 47 27.07 5.41 -5.13
C TYR A 47 25.57 5.32 -4.85
N LYS A 48 25.00 4.11 -4.88
CA LYS A 48 23.58 3.90 -4.53
C LYS A 48 23.28 4.27 -3.07
N SER A 49 24.18 3.93 -2.14
CA SER A 49 24.05 4.29 -0.73
C SER A 49 24.05 5.82 -0.56
N GLU A 50 24.98 6.50 -1.22
CA GLU A 50 25.09 7.96 -1.17
C GLU A 50 23.89 8.68 -1.77
N ILE A 51 23.32 8.18 -2.87
CA ILE A 51 22.04 8.68 -3.40
C ILE A 51 20.93 8.58 -2.35
N LYS A 52 20.80 7.41 -1.69
CA LYS A 52 19.77 7.22 -0.66
C LYS A 52 19.96 8.22 0.47
N ARG A 53 21.19 8.36 0.97
CA ARG A 53 21.55 9.30 2.04
C ARG A 53 21.22 10.74 1.65
N ALA A 54 21.56 11.18 0.44
CA ALA A 54 21.28 12.53 -0.02
C ALA A 54 19.77 12.81 -0.13
N LYS A 55 18.99 11.82 -0.61
CA LYS A 55 17.52 11.93 -0.66
C LYS A 55 16.91 12.02 0.74
N CYS A 56 17.37 11.20 1.69
CA CYS A 56 16.92 11.29 3.09
C CYS A 56 17.21 12.67 3.67
N LYS A 57 18.45 13.16 3.54
CA LYS A 57 18.84 14.50 4.02
C LYS A 57 17.99 15.62 3.41
N ALA A 58 17.67 15.53 2.12
CA ALA A 58 16.82 16.52 1.48
C ALA A 58 15.39 16.48 2.04
N ASN A 59 14.82 15.30 2.25
CA ASN A 59 13.50 15.16 2.88
C ASN A 59 13.51 15.65 4.33
N GLU A 60 14.54 15.34 5.11
CA GLU A 60 14.71 15.85 6.48
C GLU A 60 14.76 17.37 6.50
N LYS A 61 15.53 18.00 5.59
CA LYS A 61 15.58 19.46 5.47
C LYS A 61 14.21 20.04 5.10
N LEU A 62 13.48 19.40 4.19
CA LEU A 62 12.13 19.82 3.83
C LEU A 62 11.16 19.74 5.01
N LEU A 63 11.21 18.67 5.80
CA LEU A 63 10.36 18.48 6.97
C LEU A 63 10.66 19.50 8.07
N LYS A 64 11.94 19.76 8.36
CA LYS A 64 12.36 20.74 9.37
C LYS A 64 11.93 22.17 9.04
N ASN A 65 11.90 22.50 7.75
CA ASN A 65 11.53 23.84 7.28
C ASN A 65 10.03 23.98 6.96
N ALA A 66 9.24 22.91 7.11
CA ALA A 66 7.81 22.94 6.78
C ALA A 66 6.98 23.54 7.92
N ASN A 67 6.05 24.43 7.57
CA ASN A 67 5.08 24.99 8.52
C ASN A 67 4.20 23.91 9.17
N ASN A 68 3.95 22.81 8.45
CA ASN A 68 3.25 21.63 8.96
C ASN A 68 4.02 20.35 8.57
N PRO A 69 4.89 19.85 9.47
CA PRO A 69 5.72 18.67 9.19
C PRO A 69 4.91 17.39 8.94
N ASN A 70 3.80 17.19 9.65
CA ASN A 70 2.96 16.00 9.52
C ASN A 70 2.33 15.93 8.13
N LYS A 71 1.75 17.03 7.65
CA LYS A 71 1.20 17.12 6.29
C LYS A 71 2.30 16.92 5.25
N CYS A 72 3.45 17.57 5.42
CA CYS A 72 4.59 17.43 4.51
C CYS A 72 5.08 15.97 4.42
N MET A 73 5.14 15.26 5.54
CA MET A 73 5.48 13.84 5.59
C MET A 73 4.51 12.99 4.77
N TRP A 74 3.20 13.18 5.01
CA TRP A 74 2.16 12.48 4.24
C TRP A 74 2.23 12.79 2.74
N ASP A 75 2.51 14.04 2.37
CA ASP A 75 2.69 14.43 0.98
C ASP A 75 3.90 13.72 0.34
N ILE A 76 5.01 13.57 1.06
CA ILE A 76 6.19 12.82 0.61
C ILE A 76 5.85 11.33 0.41
N ILE A 77 5.15 10.71 1.37
CA ILE A 77 4.72 9.31 1.30
C ILE A 77 3.79 9.10 0.10
N ASN A 78 2.79 9.97 -0.06
CA ASN A 78 1.81 9.88 -1.13
C ASN A 78 2.45 10.05 -2.51
N LYS A 79 3.49 10.88 -2.64
CA LYS A 79 4.25 11.02 -3.89
C LYS A 79 5.04 9.77 -4.27
N GLN A 80 5.50 8.99 -3.28
CA GLN A 80 6.30 7.78 -3.51
C GLN A 80 5.45 6.51 -3.64
N ARG A 81 4.21 6.54 -3.12
CA ARG A 81 3.27 5.43 -3.26
C ARG A 81 2.97 5.24 -4.76
N LYS A 82 3.33 4.07 -5.29
CA LYS A 82 2.91 3.67 -6.64
C LYS A 82 1.39 3.68 -6.66
N LYS A 83 0.78 4.36 -7.63
CA LYS A 83 -0.66 4.22 -7.86
C LYS A 83 -0.89 2.75 -8.18
N VAL A 84 -1.58 2.05 -7.28
CA VAL A 84 -2.08 0.71 -7.58
C VAL A 84 -3.08 0.92 -8.70
N MET A 85 -2.70 0.55 -9.92
CA MET A 85 -3.67 0.42 -10.99
C MET A 85 -4.51 -0.78 -10.62
N LEU A 86 -5.68 -0.54 -10.06
CA LEU A 86 -6.65 -1.60 -9.85
C LEU A 86 -6.91 -2.23 -11.23
N PRO A 87 -6.86 -3.56 -11.36
CA PRO A 87 -7.27 -4.21 -12.58
C PRO A 87 -8.71 -3.77 -12.86
N LYS A 88 -8.99 -3.34 -14.09
CA LYS A 88 -10.37 -3.08 -14.52
C LYS A 88 -11.11 -4.42 -14.44
N ILE A 89 -11.92 -4.60 -13.40
CA ILE A 89 -12.84 -5.72 -13.30
C ILE A 89 -13.85 -5.53 -14.43
N SER A 90 -14.04 -6.54 -15.28
CA SER A 90 -15.05 -6.45 -16.33
C SER A 90 -16.44 -6.49 -15.71
N PRO A 91 -17.42 -5.75 -16.27
CA PRO A 91 -18.81 -5.77 -15.79
C PRO A 91 -19.37 -7.20 -15.63
N THR A 92 -18.98 -8.09 -16.54
CA THR A 92 -19.36 -9.51 -16.55
C THR A 92 -18.98 -10.25 -15.25
N VAL A 93 -17.81 -9.96 -14.66
CA VAL A 93 -17.41 -10.59 -13.40
C VAL A 93 -18.24 -10.08 -12.22
N THR A 94 -18.66 -8.82 -12.26
CA THR A 94 -19.58 -8.25 -11.26
C THR A 94 -20.96 -8.87 -11.36
N ASP A 95 -21.48 -9.05 -12.57
CA ASP A 95 -22.80 -9.64 -12.79
C ASP A 95 -22.83 -11.11 -12.34
N ILE A 96 -21.80 -11.90 -12.68
CA ILE A 96 -21.67 -13.29 -12.24
C ILE A 96 -21.53 -13.39 -10.72
N PHE A 97 -20.75 -12.49 -10.10
CA PHE A 97 -20.61 -12.46 -8.65
C PHE A 97 -21.94 -12.14 -7.97
N ASN A 98 -22.66 -11.13 -8.46
CA ASN A 98 -23.96 -10.76 -7.92
C ASN A 98 -24.97 -11.89 -8.08
N GLU A 99 -25.03 -12.52 -9.25
CA GLU A 99 -25.93 -13.64 -9.54
C GLU A 99 -25.67 -14.84 -8.61
N TYR A 100 -24.40 -15.14 -8.33
CA TYR A 100 -24.02 -16.22 -7.41
C TYR A 100 -24.60 -15.98 -6.01
N PHE A 101 -24.46 -14.77 -5.46
CA PHE A 101 -24.95 -14.46 -4.11
C PHE A 101 -26.47 -14.33 -4.06
N THR A 102 -27.12 -13.75 -5.07
CA THR A 102 -28.58 -13.68 -5.12
C THR A 102 -29.19 -15.08 -5.23
N THR A 103 -28.58 -15.97 -6.02
CA THR A 103 -29.05 -17.35 -6.19
C THR A 103 -28.84 -18.17 -4.91
N ALA A 104 -27.70 -18.01 -4.23
CA ALA A 104 -27.45 -18.68 -2.96
C ALA A 104 -28.45 -18.24 -1.87
N ALA A 105 -28.71 -16.93 -1.76
CA ALA A 105 -29.70 -16.38 -0.84
C ALA A 105 -31.12 -16.85 -1.16
N ALA A 106 -31.49 -16.90 -2.45
CA ALA A 106 -32.79 -17.41 -2.88
C ALA A 106 -32.99 -18.89 -2.52
N LYS A 107 -31.96 -19.73 -2.71
CA LYS A 107 -32.01 -21.16 -2.35
C LYS A 107 -32.19 -21.39 -0.85
N ASP A 108 -31.48 -20.62 -0.01
CA ASP A 108 -31.65 -20.70 1.45
C ASP A 108 -33.05 -20.24 1.90
N LEU A 109 -33.58 -19.19 1.26
CA LEU A 109 -34.94 -18.71 1.54
C LEU A 109 -36.01 -19.75 1.16
N GLU A 110 -35.90 -20.38 0.00
CA GLU A 110 -36.84 -21.44 -0.43
C GLU A 110 -36.76 -22.68 0.47
N ALA A 111 -35.56 -23.06 0.94
CA ALA A 111 -35.40 -24.14 1.91
C ALA A 111 -36.10 -23.84 3.24
N ARG A 112 -36.08 -22.57 3.71
CA ARG A 112 -36.80 -22.15 4.93
C ARG A 112 -38.32 -22.11 4.75
N LYS A 113 -38.81 -21.76 3.56
CA LYS A 113 -40.25 -21.79 3.24
C LYS A 113 -40.83 -23.20 3.26
N LEU A 114 -40.09 -24.19 2.72
CA LEU A 114 -40.47 -25.60 2.76
C LEU A 114 -40.51 -26.18 4.18
N CYS A 115 -39.64 -25.68 5.08
CA CYS A 115 -39.59 -26.12 6.48
C CYS A 115 -40.74 -25.52 7.33
N SER A 116 -41.23 -24.32 7.00
CA SER A 116 -42.29 -23.64 7.77
C SER A 116 -43.70 -24.21 7.58
N GLN A 117 -43.93 -25.10 6.60
CA GLN A 117 -45.26 -25.70 6.37
C GLN A 117 -45.59 -26.89 7.30
N LYS A 118 -44.69 -27.29 8.21
CA LYS A 118 -44.96 -28.34 9.22
C LYS A 118 -44.77 -27.84 10.65
N VAL A 119 -45.48 -26.79 11.05
CA VAL A 119 -45.72 -26.54 12.48
C VAL A 119 -47.15 -26.01 12.67
N THR A 120 -48.10 -26.89 12.98
CA THR A 120 -49.31 -26.47 13.69
C THR A 120 -48.92 -26.17 15.13
N LEU A 121 -48.68 -24.89 15.44
CA LEU A 121 -48.36 -24.43 16.79
C LEU A 121 -49.60 -24.50 17.69
N ASN A 122 -49.46 -25.21 18.81
CA ASN A 122 -50.37 -25.24 19.94
C ASN A 122 -50.47 -23.83 20.58
N PRO A 123 -51.66 -23.24 20.82
CA PRO A 123 -51.82 -21.83 21.18
C PRO A 123 -51.41 -21.43 22.62
N TYR A 124 -50.70 -22.29 23.36
CA TYR A 124 -50.42 -22.08 24.79
C TYR A 124 -48.98 -21.68 25.15
N PHE A 125 -48.31 -20.88 24.33
CA PHE A 125 -47.05 -20.24 24.75
C PHE A 125 -47.05 -18.75 24.40
N ASN A 126 -47.51 -17.93 25.34
CA ASN A 126 -47.25 -16.49 25.35
C ASN A 126 -45.96 -16.24 26.13
N PHE A 127 -44.92 -15.77 25.44
CA PHE A 127 -43.68 -15.31 26.08
C PHE A 127 -43.89 -13.89 26.60
N ASP A 128 -43.86 -13.72 27.91
CA ASP A 128 -43.93 -12.40 28.58
C ASP A 128 -42.54 -11.76 28.61
N TYR A 129 -42.33 -10.76 27.76
CA TYR A 129 -41.08 -10.02 27.62
C TYR A 129 -40.72 -9.15 28.84
N ASN A 130 -41.63 -9.00 29.81
CA ASN A 130 -41.40 -8.16 30.98
C ASN A 130 -40.60 -8.86 32.10
N LYS A 131 -40.17 -10.11 31.90
CA LYS A 131 -39.40 -10.90 32.89
C LYS A 131 -37.93 -11.14 32.53
N LEU A 132 -37.29 -10.24 31.77
CA LEU A 132 -35.84 -10.31 31.58
C LEU A 132 -35.12 -9.39 32.59
N PRO A 133 -34.22 -9.92 33.44
CA PRO A 133 -33.46 -9.08 34.36
C PRO A 133 -32.46 -8.21 33.59
N TYR A 134 -32.49 -6.90 33.84
CA TYR A 134 -31.54 -5.93 33.31
C TYR A 134 -30.14 -6.21 33.85
N ASN A 135 -29.30 -6.90 33.07
CA ASN A 135 -27.87 -6.95 33.34
C ASN A 135 -27.21 -5.69 32.77
N THR A 136 -26.77 -4.82 33.67
CA THR A 136 -25.96 -3.64 33.35
C THR A 136 -24.52 -4.07 33.09
N PHE A 137 -24.10 -4.03 31.82
CA PHE A 137 -22.69 -4.16 31.46
C PHE A 137 -21.97 -2.85 31.80
N LYS A 138 -21.11 -2.88 32.84
CA LYS A 138 -20.12 -1.82 33.08
C LYS A 138 -18.83 -2.17 32.33
N PHE A 139 -18.40 -1.30 31.43
CA PHE A 139 -17.05 -1.33 30.87
C PHE A 139 -16.07 -0.74 31.90
N SER A 140 -15.02 -1.50 32.20
CA SER A 140 -13.82 -1.03 32.93
C SER A 140 -12.74 -0.68 31.93
#